data_AF-A0A174ZFA0-F1
#
_entry.id   AF-A0A174ZFA0-F1
#
_cell.length_a   1.000
_cell.length_b   1.000
_cell.length_c   1.000
_cell.angle_alpha   90.00
_cell.angle_beta   90.00
_cell.angle_gamma   90.00
#
_symmetry.space_group_name_H-M   'P 1'
#
loop_
_entity.id
_entity.type
_entity.pdbx_description
1 polymer ?
#
loop_
_entity_poly.entity_id
_entity_poly.type
_entity_poly.pdbx_seq_one_letter_code
_entity_poly.pdbx_strand_id
1 'polypeptide(L)'
;MSVTRQLLEDYKKNKDDQLYQAVMEIIVKANKNRLKEGKRDMCNALLELMKDELDEKREEGEALGESRINQLNLKLSELNRSDEILKAAVDREYQKKLLNEFGL
;
A
#
# COMPACT_ATOMS: atom_id res chain seq x y z
N MET A 1 -23.79 14.42 0.31
CA MET A 1 -22.45 14.02 -0.15
C MET A 1 -21.78 15.21 -0.82
N SER A 2 -20.46 15.37 -0.67
CA SER A 2 -19.74 16.44 -1.37
C SER A 2 -19.67 16.15 -2.87
N VAL A 3 -19.75 17.19 -3.71
CA VAL A 3 -19.62 17.09 -5.18
C VAL A 3 -18.31 16.39 -5.55
N THR A 4 -17.24 16.62 -4.79
CA THR A 4 -15.94 15.95 -4.97
C THR A 4 -16.04 14.44 -4.75
N ARG A 5 -16.81 14.00 -3.75
CA ARG A 5 -16.99 12.56 -3.45
C ARG A 5 -17.79 11.86 -4.54
N GLN A 6 -18.86 12.51 -5.02
CA GLN A 6 -19.68 11.98 -6.10
C GLN A 6 -18.89 11.85 -7.41
N LEU A 7 -18.10 12.87 -7.76
CA LEU A 7 -17.23 12.83 -8.94
C LEU A 7 -16.20 11.69 -8.87
N LEU A 8 -15.65 11.43 -7.69
CA LEU A 8 -14.69 10.35 -7.49
C LEU A 8 -15.34 8.95 -7.51
N GLU A 9 -16.53 8.79 -6.95
CA GLU A 9 -17.30 7.54 -7.05
C GLU A 9 -17.69 7.21 -8.49
N ASP A 10 -18.10 8.22 -9.26
CA ASP A 10 -18.41 8.06 -10.68
C ASP A 10 -17.15 7.72 -11.48
N TYR A 11 -16.01 8.32 -11.14
CA TYR A 11 -14.73 7.94 -11.74
C TYR A 11 -14.37 6.47 -11.45
N LYS A 12 -14.54 6.01 -10.20
CA LYS A 12 -14.27 4.62 -9.82
C LYS A 12 -15.11 3.62 -10.60
N LYS A 13 -16.41 3.90 -10.78
CA LYS A 13 -17.33 3.03 -11.54
C LYS A 13 -16.94 2.92 -13.01
N ASN A 14 -16.30 3.95 -13.57
CA ASN A 14 -15.91 4.03 -14.98
C ASN A 14 -14.39 3.90 -15.18
N LYS A 15 -13.67 3.27 -14.23
CA LYS A 15 -12.20 3.17 -14.28
C LYS A 15 -11.67 2.42 -15.52
N ASP A 16 -12.45 1.46 -16.02
CA ASP A 16 -12.07 0.60 -17.15
C ASP A 16 -12.56 1.15 -18.51
N ASP A 17 -13.32 2.25 -18.53
CA ASP A 17 -13.79 2.92 -19.75
C ASP A 17 -12.71 3.88 -20.28
N GLN A 18 -12.05 3.51 -21.39
CA GLN A 18 -10.96 4.28 -21.99
C GLN A 18 -11.38 5.69 -22.46
N LEU A 19 -12.62 5.86 -22.93
CA LEU A 19 -13.10 7.16 -23.40
C LEU A 19 -13.37 8.08 -22.21
N TYR A 20 -13.97 7.54 -21.14
CA TYR A 20 -14.16 8.25 -19.89
C TYR A 20 -12.83 8.72 -19.30
N GLN A 21 -11.82 7.84 -19.28
CA GLN A 21 -10.46 8.17 -18.84
C GLN A 21 -9.84 9.31 -19.66
N ALA A 22 -9.91 9.23 -21.00
CA ALA A 22 -9.35 10.25 -21.89
C ALA A 22 -10.00 11.62 -21.70
N VAL A 23 -11.33 11.68 -21.58
CA VAL A 23 -12.07 12.94 -21.35
C VAL A 23 -11.73 13.52 -19.98
N MET A 24 -11.71 12.70 -18.93
CA MET A 24 -11.38 13.15 -17.58
C MET A 24 -9.95 13.71 -17.51
N GLU A 25 -9.00 13.06 -18.19
CA GLU A 25 -7.61 13.51 -18.27
C GLU A 25 -7.50 14.88 -18.96
N ILE A 26 -8.23 15.11 -20.06
CA ILE A 26 -8.29 16.41 -20.74
C ILE A 26 -8.82 17.50 -19.80
N ILE A 27 -9.91 17.23 -19.08
CA ILE A 27 -10.53 18.18 -18.14
C ILE A 27 -9.57 18.56 -17.02
N VAL A 28 -8.90 17.57 -16.40
CA VAL A 28 -7.93 17.80 -15.32
C VAL A 28 -6.72 18.58 -15.83
N LYS A 29 -6.21 18.26 -17.03
CA LYS A 29 -5.10 19.00 -17.66
C LYS A 29 -5.47 20.46 -17.93
N ALA A 30 -6.65 20.71 -18.50
CA ALA A 30 -7.14 22.05 -18.79
C ALA A 30 -7.33 22.91 -17.53
N ASN A 31 -7.74 22.30 -16.41
CA ASN A 31 -8.06 22.99 -15.17
C ASN A 31 -6.95 22.90 -14.09
N LYS A 32 -5.75 22.44 -14.46
CA LYS A 32 -4.64 22.15 -13.53
C LYS A 32 -4.30 23.28 -12.56
N ASN A 33 -4.36 24.54 -12.98
CA ASN A 33 -4.04 25.68 -12.10
C ASN A 33 -5.17 26.01 -11.11
N ARG A 34 -6.43 25.84 -11.51
CA ARG A 34 -7.61 26.04 -10.65
C ARG A 34 -7.76 24.91 -9.63
N LEU A 35 -7.44 23.67 -10.03
CA LEU A 35 -7.47 22.50 -9.15
C LEU A 35 -6.33 22.47 -8.13
N LYS A 36 -5.24 23.22 -8.34
CA LYS A 36 -4.13 23.33 -7.37
C LYS A 36 -4.57 23.98 -6.06
N GLU A 37 -5.54 24.89 -6.10
CA GLU A 37 -6.01 25.63 -4.92
C GLU A 37 -6.96 24.80 -4.03
N GLY A 38 -7.65 23.81 -4.60
CA GLY A 38 -8.52 22.86 -3.88
C GLY A 38 -7.87 21.50 -3.52
N LYS A 39 -6.54 21.38 -3.66
CA LYS A 39 -5.81 20.10 -3.57
C LYS A 39 -5.99 19.32 -2.27
N ARG A 40 -6.18 20.00 -1.13
CA ARG A 40 -6.31 19.32 0.17
C ARG A 40 -7.59 18.50 0.27
N ASP A 41 -8.72 19.06 -0.16
CA ASP A 41 -10.02 18.40 -0.03
C ASP A 41 -10.16 17.23 -1.02
N MET A 42 -9.61 17.35 -2.22
CA MET A 42 -9.60 16.26 -3.20
C MET A 42 -8.65 15.12 -2.80
N CYS A 43 -7.45 15.44 -2.28
CA CYS A 43 -6.53 14.41 -1.78
C CYS A 43 -7.11 13.66 -0.57
N ASN A 44 -7.79 14.36 0.34
CA ASN A 44 -8.46 13.73 1.48
C ASN A 44 -9.63 12.84 1.04
N ALA A 45 -10.42 13.28 0.06
CA ALA A 45 -11.49 12.46 -0.51
C ALA A 45 -10.97 11.23 -1.28
N LEU A 46 -9.84 11.36 -1.99
CA LEU A 46 -9.14 10.24 -2.62
C LEU A 46 -8.62 9.24 -1.58
N LEU A 47 -8.01 9.73 -0.50
CA LEU A 47 -7.54 8.90 0.62
C LEU A 47 -8.68 8.17 1.31
N GLU A 48 -9.81 8.85 1.59
CA GLU A 48 -10.99 8.20 2.16
C GLU A 48 -11.53 7.10 1.24
N LEU A 49 -11.54 7.32 -0.06
CA LEU A 49 -12.04 6.34 -1.01
C LEU A 49 -11.10 5.15 -1.20
N MET A 50 -9.80 5.34 -1.11
CA MET A 50 -8.81 4.26 -1.21
C MET A 50 -8.52 3.64 0.15
N LYS A 51 -9.16 4.11 1.23
CA LYS A 51 -8.85 3.68 2.60
C LYS A 51 -9.03 2.19 2.78
N ASP A 52 -10.14 1.63 2.31
CA ASP A 52 -10.42 0.19 2.44
C ASP A 52 -9.37 -0.64 1.68
N GLU A 53 -9.05 -0.27 0.43
CA GLU A 53 -7.99 -0.94 -0.35
C GLU A 53 -6.59 -0.80 0.27
N LEU A 54 -6.31 0.32 0.93
CA LEU A 54 -5.04 0.56 1.64
C LEU A 54 -4.96 -0.23 2.94
N ASP A 55 -6.07 -0.31 3.69
CA ASP A 55 -6.16 -1.08 4.92
C ASP A 55 -6.05 -2.58 4.61
N GLU A 56 -6.73 -3.10 3.58
CA GLU A 56 -6.59 -4.49 3.09
C GLU A 56 -5.15 -4.81 2.72
N LYS A 57 -4.48 -3.96 1.94
CA LYS A 57 -3.06 -4.17 1.57
C LYS A 57 -2.12 -4.11 2.77
N ARG A 58 -2.46 -3.31 3.78
CA ARG A 58 -1.68 -3.27 5.02
C ARG A 58 -1.84 -4.59 5.78
N GLU A 59 -3.05 -5.09 5.92
CA GLU A 59 -3.32 -6.38 6.57
C GLU A 59 -2.65 -7.54 5.83
N GLU A 60 -2.72 -7.56 4.49
CA GLU A 60 -1.98 -8.54 3.67
C GLU A 60 -0.46 -8.45 3.90
N GLY A 61 0.08 -7.23 3.98
CA GLY A 61 1.49 -6.99 4.25
C GLY A 61 1.93 -7.44 5.65
N GLU A 62 1.09 -7.22 6.66
CA GLU A 62 1.31 -7.68 8.04
C GLU A 62 1.29 -9.21 8.10
N ALA A 63 0.27 -9.85 7.52
CA ALA A 63 0.18 -11.31 7.47
C ALA A 63 1.35 -11.96 6.71
N LEU A 64 1.78 -11.36 5.59
CA LEU A 64 2.96 -11.82 4.86
C LEU A 64 4.24 -11.66 5.70
N GLY A 65 4.35 -10.55 6.43
CA GLY A 65 5.45 -10.28 7.35
C GLY A 65 5.52 -11.32 8.46
N GLU A 66 4.41 -11.59 9.14
CA GLU A 66 4.32 -12.62 10.19
C GLU A 66 4.71 -14.00 9.66
N SER A 67 4.20 -14.39 8.49
CA SER A 67 4.53 -15.66 7.84
C SER A 67 6.04 -15.79 7.57
N ARG A 68 6.66 -14.74 7.02
CA ARG A 68 8.11 -14.70 6.75
C ARG A 68 8.95 -14.82 8.01
N ILE A 69 8.58 -14.12 9.08
CA ILE A 69 9.31 -14.18 10.36
C ILE A 69 9.15 -15.55 11.02
N ASN A 70 7.96 -16.16 10.97
CA ASN A 70 7.74 -17.49 11.51
C ASN A 70 8.56 -18.54 10.74
N GLN A 71 8.62 -18.44 9.41
CA GLN A 71 9.47 -19.32 8.59
C GLN A 71 10.96 -19.13 8.91
N LEU A 72 11.41 -17.89 9.10
CA LEU A 72 12.78 -17.59 9.50
C LEU A 72 13.11 -18.25 10.87
N ASN A 73 12.25 -18.07 11.87
CA ASN A 73 12.44 -18.64 13.20
C ASN A 73 12.48 -20.17 13.18
N LEU A 74 11.62 -20.81 12.39
CA LEU A 74 11.62 -22.26 12.19
C LEU A 74 12.96 -22.73 11.57
N LYS A 75 13.40 -22.13 10.46
CA LYS A 75 14.66 -22.49 9.81
C LYS A 75 15.87 -22.30 10.75
N LEU A 76 15.91 -21.21 11.51
CA LEU A 76 16.98 -20.98 12.48
C LEU A 76 16.94 -22.01 13.62
N SER A 77 15.76 -22.37 14.11
CA SER A 77 15.60 -23.38 15.15
C SER A 77 16.02 -24.78 14.66
N GLU A 78 15.65 -25.16 13.44
CA GLU A 78 16.06 -26.44 12.82
C GLU A 78 17.57 -26.55 12.67
N LEU A 79 18.25 -25.42 12.43
CA LEU A 79 19.71 -25.32 12.31
C LEU A 79 20.41 -25.09 13.66
N ASN A 80 19.69 -25.08 14.78
CA ASN A 80 20.21 -24.77 16.11
C ASN A 80 20.90 -23.38 16.22
N ARG A 81 20.47 -22.41 15.40
CA ARG A 81 20.97 -21.00 15.36
C ARG A 81 20.09 -20.07 16.20
N SER A 82 19.74 -20.49 17.42
CA SER A 82 18.76 -19.77 18.27
C SER A 82 19.27 -18.42 18.79
N ASP A 83 20.59 -18.22 18.85
CA ASP A 83 21.23 -16.93 19.15
C ASP A 83 20.95 -15.89 18.06
N GLU A 84 20.86 -16.33 16.80
CA GLU A 84 20.54 -15.46 15.67
C GLU A 84 19.08 -15.03 15.65
N ILE A 85 18.16 -15.84 16.21
CA ILE A 85 16.75 -15.44 16.42
C ILE A 85 16.69 -14.22 17.33
N LEU A 86 17.40 -14.26 18.46
CA LEU A 86 17.44 -13.16 19.43
C LEU A 86 18.05 -11.90 18.81
N LYS A 87 19.13 -12.06 18.03
CA LYS A 87 19.76 -10.94 17.33
C LYS A 87 18.85 -10.34 16.26
N ALA A 88 18.20 -11.17 15.45
CA ALA A 88 17.27 -10.73 14.42
C ALA A 88 16.01 -10.05 14.99
N ALA A 89 15.61 -10.39 16.22
CA ALA A 89 14.48 -9.75 16.88
C ALA A 89 14.76 -8.27 17.25
N VAL A 90 16.01 -7.89 17.48
CA VAL A 90 16.41 -6.53 17.88
C VAL A 90 17.15 -5.76 16.78
N ASP A 91 17.69 -6.45 15.78
CA ASP A 91 18.41 -5.87 14.65
C ASP A 91 17.70 -6.17 13.32
N ARG A 92 17.00 -5.15 12.81
CA ARG A 92 16.23 -5.22 11.57
C ARG A 92 17.09 -5.48 10.33
N GLU A 93 18.29 -4.91 10.26
CA GLU A 93 19.16 -5.13 9.10
C GLU A 93 19.74 -6.54 9.12
N TYR A 94 20.04 -7.06 10.32
CA TYR A 94 20.40 -8.46 10.49
C TYR A 94 19.26 -9.41 10.12
N GLN A 95 18.03 -9.12 10.54
CA GLN A 95 16.84 -9.89 10.15
C GLN A 95 16.65 -9.93 8.63
N LYS A 96 16.78 -8.79 7.94
CA LYS A 96 16.72 -8.74 6.47
C LYS A 96 17.81 -9.58 5.81
N LYS A 97 19.04 -9.54 6.36
CA LYS A 97 20.14 -10.36 5.85
C LYS A 97 19.80 -11.85 5.94
N LEU A 98 19.22 -12.31 7.04
CA LEU A 98 18.81 -13.70 7.21
C LEU A 98 17.61 -14.08 6.32
N LEU A 99 16.62 -13.19 6.18
CA LEU A 99 15.52 -13.40 5.23
C LEU A 99 16.08 -13.64 3.82
N ASN A 100 17.02 -12.80 3.37
CA ASN A 100 17.70 -12.99 2.08
C ASN A 100 18.51 -14.29 2.01
N GLU A 101 19.22 -14.65 3.08
CA GLU A 101 19.98 -15.91 3.17
C GLU A 101 19.09 -17.14 2.93
N PHE A 102 17.87 -17.12 3.48
CA PHE A 102 16.92 -18.22 3.37
C PHE A 102 15.91 -18.09 2.22
N GLY A 103 16.02 -17.03 1.40
CA GLY A 103 15.14 -16.75 0.27
C GLY A 103 13.70 -16.41 0.66
N LEU A 104 13.50 -15.74 1.80
CA LEU A 104 12.20 -15.38 2.37
C LEU A 104 11.78 -13.96 2.03
#